data_AF-A0A9E4XAE0-F1
#
_entry.id   AF-A0A9E4XAE0-F1
#
_cell.length_a   1.000
_cell.length_b   1.000
_cell.length_c   1.000
_cell.angle_alpha   90.00
_cell.angle_beta   90.00
_cell.angle_gamma   90.00
#
_symmetry.space_group_name_H-M   'P 1'
#
loop_
_entity.id
_entity.type
_entity.pdbx_description
1 polymer ?
#
loop_
_entity_poly.entity_id
_entity_poly.type
_entity_poly.pdbx_seq_one_letter_code
_entity_poly.pdbx_strand_id
1 'polypeptide(L)' 'MGLDLFVFGDTDDVNHNVRLQHPIGLDCFDGVLYVADTYNHKIKRVLPATRGSFTMLGAG' A
#
# COMPACT_ATOMS: atom_id res chain seq x y z
N MET A 1 1.51 -5.71 5.53
CA MET A 1 1.52 -4.68 6.59
C MET A 1 2.85 -4.76 7.31
N GLY A 2 3.53 -3.61 7.44
CA GLY A 2 4.91 -3.52 7.92
C GLY A 2 5.11 -4.06 9.33
N LEU A 3 6.32 -4.58 9.60
CA LEU A 3 6.66 -5.26 10.86
C LEU A 3 7.37 -4.33 11.86
N ASP A 4 7.91 -3.21 11.40
CA ASP A 4 8.71 -2.27 12.20
C ASP A 4 8.68 -0.86 11.58
N LEU A 5 9.00 0.16 12.36
CA LEU A 5 8.94 1.57 11.99
C LEU A 5 9.92 1.94 10.85
N PHE A 6 10.98 1.15 10.67
CA PHE A 6 12.00 1.35 9.64
C PHE A 6 11.88 0.37 8.46
N VAL A 7 10.79 -0.40 8.39
CA VAL A 7 10.51 -1.32 7.29
C VAL A 7 9.56 -0.65 6.30
N PHE A 8 10.13 0.15 5.41
CA PHE A 8 9.44 0.93 4.39
C PHE A 8 10.02 0.67 2.99
N GLY A 9 9.37 1.23 1.96
CA GLY A 9 9.80 1.16 0.57
C GLY A 9 8.60 1.04 -0.37
N ASP A 10 8.84 0.58 -1.59
CA ASP A 10 7.83 0.43 -2.62
C ASP A 10 7.81 -1.01 -3.14
N THR A 11 6.88 -1.82 -2.64
CA THR A 11 6.78 -3.24 -3.03
C THR A 11 5.34 -3.69 -3.00
N ASP A 12 4.87 -4.15 -4.16
CA ASP A 12 3.56 -4.77 -4.33
C ASP A 12 3.71 -6.27 -4.11
N ASP A 13 3.18 -6.76 -2.98
CA ASP A 13 3.25 -8.16 -2.60
C ASP A 13 2.08 -8.48 -1.65
N VAL A 14 2.17 -9.57 -0.91
CA VAL A 14 1.19 -10.04 0.08
C VAL A 14 1.76 -10.02 1.49
N ASN A 15 0.86 -10.01 2.48
CA ASN A 15 1.20 -10.14 3.90
C ASN A 15 2.25 -9.12 4.34
N HIS A 16 3.33 -9.58 4.99
CA HIS A 16 4.37 -8.74 5.58
C HIS A 16 5.43 -8.29 4.57
N ASN A 17 5.32 -8.68 3.29
CA ASN A 17 6.26 -8.27 2.26
C ASN A 17 5.88 -6.95 1.58
N VAL A 18 4.60 -6.57 1.67
CA VAL A 18 4.12 -5.25 1.22
C VAL A 18 4.96 -4.14 1.83
N ARG A 19 5.39 -3.19 0.99
CA ARG A 19 6.09 -1.97 1.41
C ARG A 19 5.31 -0.74 0.92
N LEU A 20 5.15 0.19 1.85
CA LEU A 20 4.62 1.55 1.67
C LEU A 20 5.62 2.53 2.27
N GLN A 21 5.52 3.80 1.92
CA GLN A 21 6.35 4.85 2.47
C GLN A 21 5.54 6.13 2.73
N HIS A 22 5.40 6.43 4.02
CA HIS A 22 4.66 7.59 4.52
C HIS A 22 3.23 7.71 3.93
N PRO A 23 2.39 6.65 4.00
CA PRO A 23 1.02 6.75 3.52
C PRO A 23 0.20 7.71 4.39
N ILE A 24 -0.44 8.70 3.78
CA ILE A 24 -1.21 9.73 4.51
C ILE A 24 -2.72 9.63 4.30
N GLY A 25 -3.15 8.99 3.22
CA GLY A 25 -4.55 8.89 2.82
C GLY A 25 -5.01 7.45 2.76
N LEU A 26 -6.23 7.19 3.25
CA LEU A 26 -6.89 5.89 3.21
C LEU A 26 -8.36 6.09 2.86
N ASP A 27 -8.86 5.32 1.91
CA ASP A 27 -10.30 5.22 1.61
C ASP A 27 -10.70 3.76 1.37
N CYS A 28 -11.98 3.46 1.48
CA CYS A 28 -12.53 2.12 1.26
C CYS A 28 -13.72 2.18 0.31
N PHE A 29 -13.64 1.42 -0.78
CA PHE A 29 -14.72 1.32 -1.75
C PHE A 29 -14.85 -0.12 -2.24
N ASP A 30 -16.07 -0.65 -2.21
CA ASP A 30 -16.40 -2.01 -2.68
C ASP A 30 -15.51 -3.13 -2.07
N GLY A 31 -15.22 -3.02 -0.77
CA GLY A 31 -14.37 -3.99 -0.05
C GLY A 31 -12.87 -3.90 -0.38
N VAL A 32 -12.46 -2.89 -1.14
CA VAL A 32 -11.06 -2.60 -1.48
C VAL A 32 -10.61 -1.35 -0.74
N LEU A 33 -9.41 -1.43 -0.14
CA LEU A 33 -8.77 -0.26 0.46
C LEU A 33 -7.91 0.45 -0.58
N TYR A 34 -7.96 1.78 -0.59
CA TYR A 34 -7.15 2.65 -1.42
C TYR A 34 -6.23 3.46 -0.51
N VAL A 35 -4.94 3.42 -0.80
CA VAL A 35 -3.90 4.05 0.00
C VAL A 35 -3.16 5.07 -0.86
N ALA A 36 -3.07 6.30 -0.37
CA ALA A 36 -2.17 7.31 -0.93
C ALA A 36 -0.78 7.11 -0.33
N ASP A 37 0.09 6.43 -1.07
CA ASP A 37 1.46 6.10 -0.72
C ASP A 37 2.40 7.25 -1.10
N THR A 38 2.38 8.29 -0.24
CA THR A 38 2.78 9.65 -0.62
C THR A 38 4.23 9.79 -1.05
N TYR A 39 5.17 9.15 -0.34
CA TYR A 39 6.60 9.28 -0.69
C TYR A 39 6.99 8.39 -1.87
N ASN A 40 6.18 7.38 -2.18
CA ASN A 40 6.34 6.58 -3.39
C ASN A 40 5.57 7.16 -4.58
N HIS A 41 4.91 8.31 -4.42
CA HIS A 41 4.11 8.99 -5.45
C HIS A 41 3.07 8.08 -6.12
N LYS A 42 2.44 7.20 -5.32
CA LYS A 42 1.54 6.15 -5.82
C LYS A 42 0.20 6.12 -5.10
N ILE A 43 -0.83 5.74 -5.84
CA ILE A 43 -2.09 5.26 -5.28
C ILE A 43 -2.05 3.74 -5.34
N LYS A 44 -2.15 3.08 -4.20
CA LYS A 44 -2.17 1.62 -4.11
C LYS A 44 -3.55 1.13 -3.72
N ARG A 45 -3.93 -0.02 -4.26
CA ARG A 45 -5.09 -0.79 -3.80
C ARG A 45 -4.60 -1.90 -2.88
N VAL A 46 -5.32 -2.14 -1.80
CA VAL A 46 -5.07 -3.22 -0.85
C VAL A 46 -6.33 -4.06 -0.75
N LEU A 47 -6.19 -5.36 -0.96
CA LEU A 47 -7.28 -6.33 -0.84
C LEU A 47 -7.22 -6.96 0.55
N PRO A 48 -8.20 -6.69 1.45
CA PRO A 48 -8.19 -7.25 2.80
C PRO A 48 -8.23 -8.78 2.81
N ALA A 49 -8.94 -9.40 1.85
CA ALA A 49 -9.11 -10.85 1.76
C ALA A 49 -7.78 -11.60 1.54
N THR A 50 -6.90 -11.06 0.69
CA THR A 50 -5.60 -11.67 0.37
C THR A 50 -4.45 -11.01 1.12
N ARG A 51 -4.71 -9.89 1.80
CA ARG A 51 -3.70 -9.00 2.41
C ARG A 51 -2.62 -8.57 1.41
N GLY A 52 -3.01 -8.42 0.14
CA GLY A 52 -2.13 -8.01 -0.96
C GLY A 52 -2.27 -6.53 -1.30
N SER A 53 -1.18 -5.91 -1.75
CA SER A 53 -1.19 -4.55 -2.31
C SER A 53 -0.73 -4.54 -3.77
N PHE A 54 -1.27 -3.61 -4.56
CA PHE A 54 -0.83 -3.36 -5.92
C PHE A 54 -0.96 -1.88 -6.27
N THR A 55 0.00 -1.38 -7.03
CA THR A 55 -0.01 -0.03 -7.57
C THR A 55 -1.16 0.11 -8.56
N MET A 56 -2.03 1.07 -8.31
CA MET A 56 -3.13 1.41 -9.21
C MET A 56 -2.73 2.56 -10.15
N LEU A 57 -2.06 3.58 -9.60
CA LEU A 57 -1.62 4.77 -10.31
C LEU A 57 -0.30 5.27 -9.73
N GLY A 58 0.51 5.94 -10.57
CA GLY A 58 1.82 6.48 -10.21
C GLY A 58 2.98 5.61 -10.72
N ALA A 59 4.09 6.26 -11.11
CA ALA A 59 5.26 5.59 -11.66
C ALA A 59 6.42 5.45 -10.66
N GLY A 60 6.39 6.20 -9.55
CA GLY A 60 7.54 6.33 -8.65
C GLY A 60 8.50 7.39 -9.16
#